data_AF-W7EMG0-F1
#
_entry.id   AF-W7EMG0-F1
#
_cell.length_a   1.000
_cell.length_b   1.000
_cell.length_c   1.000
_cell.angle_alpha   90.00
_cell.angle_beta   90.00
_cell.angle_gamma   90.00
#
_symmetry.space_group_name_H-M   'P 1'
#
loop_
_entity.id
_entity.type
_entity.pdbx_description
1 polymer ?
#
loop_
_entity_poly.entity_id
_entity_poly.type
_entity_poly.pdbx_seq_one_letter_code
_entity_poly.pdbx_strand_id
1 'polypeptide(L)'
;MSKPSAQPQLTPQFCFNQTALRDFLRISRSSIDDSITQNLNALLTPAQRGFDPNSTSTRQLSPPGHPRALDPEQCEGFKEKVLFPSWAVRSDVLDYCAGVATSPDPDDPDSLLRQIEDAKARERTVDERLDPYSGRYFPAEARTESLATLMRNERAVEKIVRMRTWSVLGERCGISSESADDAFDKWRAARRR
;
A
#
# COMPACT_ATOMS: atom_id res chain seq x y z
N MET A 1 -17.15 -0.51 -12.61
CA MET A 1 -16.50 0.66 -11.98
C MET A 1 -15.66 0.17 -10.81
N SER A 2 -14.47 0.72 -10.64
CA SER A 2 -13.62 0.47 -9.48
C SER A 2 -14.33 0.93 -8.21
N LYS A 3 -14.22 0.14 -7.14
CA LYS A 3 -14.81 0.42 -5.83
C LYS A 3 -13.69 0.65 -4.82
N PRO A 4 -13.88 1.52 -3.83
CA PRO A 4 -12.87 1.72 -2.80
C PRO A 4 -12.57 0.42 -2.06
N SER A 5 -11.35 0.29 -1.58
CA SER A 5 -10.92 -0.88 -0.82
C SER A 5 -11.78 -1.08 0.43
N ALA A 6 -12.22 -2.31 0.69
CA ALA A 6 -13.00 -2.64 1.88
C ALA A 6 -12.14 -2.51 3.13
N GLN A 7 -12.68 -1.91 4.19
CA GLN A 7 -11.97 -1.75 5.45
C GLN A 7 -11.94 -3.08 6.22
N PRO A 8 -10.76 -3.62 6.55
CA PRO A 8 -10.66 -4.80 7.39
C PRO A 8 -10.97 -4.45 8.85
N GLN A 9 -11.37 -5.46 9.62
CA GLN A 9 -11.47 -5.32 11.07
C GLN A 9 -10.06 -5.22 11.66
N LEU A 10 -9.75 -4.06 12.28
CA LEU A 10 -8.43 -3.80 12.84
C LEU A 10 -8.30 -4.46 14.21
N THR A 11 -7.51 -5.53 14.26
CA THR A 11 -7.18 -6.25 15.49
C THR A 11 -5.69 -6.60 15.52
N PRO A 12 -5.06 -6.77 16.69
CA PRO A 12 -3.66 -7.19 16.76
C PRO A 12 -3.43 -8.53 16.06
N GLN A 13 -4.40 -9.44 16.14
CA GLN A 13 -4.37 -10.75 15.47
C GLN A 13 -4.27 -10.62 13.94
N PHE A 14 -4.94 -9.63 13.35
CA PHE A 14 -4.81 -9.34 11.93
C PHE A 14 -3.39 -8.89 11.57
N CYS A 15 -2.77 -8.04 12.39
CA CYS A 15 -1.41 -7.57 12.14
C CYS A 15 -0.36 -8.68 12.26
N PHE A 16 -0.52 -9.58 13.23
CA PHE A 16 0.38 -10.71 13.41
C PHE A 16 0.20 -11.82 12.36
N ASN A 17 -0.96 -11.90 11.71
CA ASN A 17 -1.14 -12.70 10.51
C ASN A 17 -0.53 -11.98 9.29
N GLN A 18 0.80 -12.07 9.16
CA GLN A 18 1.55 -11.38 8.11
C GLN A 18 1.08 -11.76 6.69
N THR A 19 0.60 -12.99 6.48
CA THR A 19 0.04 -13.43 5.19
C THR A 19 -1.22 -12.65 4.86
N ALA A 20 -2.19 -12.61 5.80
CA ALA A 20 -3.44 -11.88 5.61
C ALA A 20 -3.19 -10.37 5.41
N LEU A 21 -2.25 -9.81 6.16
CA LEU A 21 -1.87 -8.40 6.04
C LEU A 21 -1.27 -8.06 4.67
N ARG A 22 -0.31 -8.87 4.20
CA ARG A 22 0.31 -8.70 2.88
C ARG A 22 -0.68 -8.92 1.75
N ASP A 23 -1.55 -9.92 1.87
CA ASP A 23 -2.59 -10.21 0.88
C ASP A 23 -3.58 -9.06 0.78
N PHE A 24 -4.02 -8.51 1.91
CA PHE A 24 -4.86 -7.31 1.94
C PHE A 24 -4.21 -6.15 1.18
N LEU A 25 -2.96 -5.81 1.51
CA LEU A 25 -2.24 -4.70 0.86
C LEU A 25 -2.05 -4.94 -0.64
N ARG A 26 -1.71 -6.18 -1.03
CA ARG A 26 -1.53 -6.58 -2.43
C ARG A 26 -2.84 -6.47 -3.21
N ILE A 27 -3.94 -6.99 -2.69
CA ILE A 27 -5.25 -6.97 -3.37
C ILE A 27 -5.77 -5.53 -3.48
N SER A 28 -5.62 -4.73 -2.42
CA SER A 28 -6.01 -3.33 -2.43
C SER A 28 -5.25 -2.55 -3.51
N ARG A 29 -3.92 -2.71 -3.58
CA ARG A 29 -3.07 -2.12 -4.63
C ARG A 29 -3.46 -2.59 -6.03
N SER A 30 -3.65 -3.89 -6.23
CA SER A 30 -3.94 -4.43 -7.56
C SER A 30 -5.29 -3.95 -8.11
N SER A 31 -6.27 -3.78 -7.22
CA SER A 31 -7.62 -3.33 -7.58
C SER A 31 -7.71 -1.86 -8.02
N ILE A 32 -6.80 -1.00 -7.54
CA ILE A 32 -6.84 0.46 -7.78
C ILE A 32 -5.58 0.96 -8.49
N ASP A 33 -4.42 0.78 -7.85
CA ASP A 33 -3.15 1.40 -8.24
C ASP A 33 -2.48 0.66 -9.41
N ASP A 34 -2.31 -0.67 -9.34
CA ASP A 34 -1.67 -1.41 -10.44
C ASP A 34 -2.52 -1.39 -11.72
N SER A 35 -3.83 -1.31 -11.55
CA SER A 35 -4.83 -1.19 -12.62
C SER A 35 -5.25 0.26 -12.90
N ILE A 36 -4.49 1.26 -12.44
CA ILE A 36 -4.86 2.68 -12.56
C ILE A 36 -5.17 3.09 -14.00
N THR A 37 -4.35 2.67 -14.97
CA THR A 37 -4.57 2.99 -16.39
C THR A 37 -5.89 2.41 -16.90
N GLN A 38 -6.25 1.19 -16.48
CA GLN A 38 -7.51 0.57 -16.84
C GLN A 38 -8.70 1.29 -16.18
N ASN A 39 -8.55 1.65 -14.91
CA ASN A 39 -9.55 2.40 -14.16
C ASN A 39 -9.83 3.77 -14.82
N LEU A 40 -8.79 4.47 -15.24
CA LEU A 40 -8.90 5.76 -15.94
C LEU A 40 -9.50 5.61 -17.34
N ASN A 41 -9.09 4.58 -18.10
CA ASN A 41 -9.68 4.30 -19.41
C ASN A 41 -11.18 3.95 -19.32
N ALA A 42 -11.62 3.34 -18.22
CA ALA A 42 -13.05 3.05 -18.01
C ALA A 42 -13.90 4.32 -17.83
N LEU A 43 -13.30 5.43 -17.36
CA LEU A 43 -13.96 6.73 -17.26
C LEU A 43 -14.22 7.36 -18.64
N LEU A 44 -13.42 7.01 -19.66
CA LEU A 44 -13.58 7.48 -21.04
C LEU A 44 -14.77 6.85 -21.79
N THR A 45 -15.64 6.11 -21.11
CA THR A 45 -16.69 5.30 -21.76
C THR A 45 -17.62 6.17 -22.63
N PRO A 46 -17.60 5.99 -23.97
CA PRO A 46 -18.47 6.75 -24.89
C PRO A 46 -19.95 6.43 -24.70
N ALA A 47 -20.27 5.30 -24.05
CA ALA A 47 -21.64 4.81 -23.88
C ALA A 47 -22.56 5.79 -23.13
N GLN A 48 -22.02 6.66 -22.26
CA GLN A 48 -22.83 7.71 -21.62
C GLN A 48 -23.30 8.79 -22.61
N ARG A 49 -22.59 9.01 -23.73
CA ARG A 49 -22.97 9.98 -24.76
C ARG A 49 -23.92 9.41 -25.83
N GLY A 50 -24.31 8.14 -25.73
CA GLY A 50 -25.05 7.46 -26.78
C GLY A 50 -24.19 7.15 -28.01
N PHE A 51 -24.67 6.24 -28.86
CA PHE A 51 -24.02 5.97 -30.14
C PHE A 51 -24.44 7.02 -31.17
N ASP A 52 -23.51 7.84 -31.62
CA ASP A 52 -23.73 8.76 -32.74
C ASP A 52 -23.20 8.12 -34.04
N PRO A 53 -24.05 7.82 -35.03
CA PRO A 53 -23.61 7.23 -36.30
C PRO A 53 -22.63 8.11 -37.08
N ASN A 54 -22.52 9.41 -36.79
CA ASN A 54 -21.52 10.29 -37.38
C ASN A 54 -20.13 10.14 -36.73
N SER A 55 -20.03 9.52 -35.55
CA SER A 55 -18.76 9.35 -34.83
C SER A 55 -17.81 8.33 -35.45
N THR A 56 -18.28 7.50 -36.40
CA THR A 56 -17.47 6.54 -37.15
C THR A 56 -16.90 7.12 -38.44
N SER A 57 -17.38 8.30 -38.86
CA SER A 57 -16.93 8.95 -40.11
C SER A 57 -15.50 9.51 -40.02
N THR A 58 -15.01 9.78 -38.80
CA THR A 58 -13.66 10.29 -38.57
C THR A 58 -12.91 9.36 -37.64
N ARG A 59 -11.82 8.78 -38.14
CA ARG A 59 -10.88 8.03 -37.30
C ARG A 59 -10.16 9.05 -36.41
N GLN A 60 -10.63 9.29 -35.19
CA GLN A 60 -9.90 10.07 -34.20
C GLN A 60 -8.66 9.27 -33.76
N LEU A 61 -7.61 9.33 -34.58
CA LEU A 61 -6.27 8.94 -34.19
C LEU A 61 -5.79 10.00 -33.21
N SER A 62 -5.86 9.72 -31.90
CA SER A 62 -5.05 10.48 -30.95
C SER A 62 -3.59 10.40 -31.42
N PRO A 63 -2.83 11.51 -31.42
CA PRO A 63 -1.42 11.48 -31.79
C PRO A 63 -0.66 10.40 -31.02
N PRO A 64 0.25 9.65 -31.67
CA PRO A 64 1.08 8.67 -30.97
C PRO A 64 1.79 9.35 -29.80
N GLY A 65 1.59 8.83 -28.59
CA GLY A 65 2.26 9.33 -27.39
C GLY A 65 1.51 10.41 -26.59
N HIS A 66 0.30 10.82 -26.96
CA HIS A 66 -0.52 11.73 -26.14
C HIS A 66 -1.81 11.05 -25.67
N PRO A 67 -1.86 10.65 -24.39
CA PRO A 67 -3.10 10.30 -23.70
C PRO A 67 -4.27 11.22 -24.05
N ARG A 68 -5.45 10.65 -24.31
CA ARG A 68 -6.68 11.47 -24.29
C ARG A 68 -6.86 11.99 -22.86
N ALA A 69 -6.87 13.30 -22.70
CA ALA A 69 -7.16 13.94 -21.42
C ALA A 69 -8.57 13.57 -20.97
N LEU A 70 -8.71 13.31 -19.68
CA LEU A 70 -9.99 13.07 -19.03
C LEU A 70 -10.68 14.39 -18.71
N ASP A 71 -12.00 14.35 -18.56
CA ASP A 71 -12.76 15.47 -18.02
C ASP A 71 -12.31 15.73 -16.56
N PRO A 72 -11.93 16.97 -16.20
CA PRO A 72 -11.54 17.33 -14.84
C PRO A 72 -12.53 16.88 -13.77
N GLU A 73 -13.84 16.95 -14.04
CA GLU A 73 -14.86 16.54 -13.06
C GLU A 73 -14.84 15.03 -12.80
N GLN A 74 -14.62 14.23 -13.85
CA GLN A 74 -14.50 12.77 -13.73
C GLN A 74 -13.23 12.37 -12.97
N CYS A 75 -12.13 13.09 -13.21
CA CYS A 75 -10.88 12.92 -12.46
C CYS A 75 -11.06 13.26 -10.99
N GLU A 76 -11.72 14.37 -10.67
CA GLU A 76 -12.02 14.74 -9.28
C GLU A 76 -12.89 13.70 -8.60
N GLY A 77 -13.96 13.27 -9.28
CA GLY A 77 -14.85 12.22 -8.78
C GLY A 77 -14.10 10.91 -8.49
N PHE A 78 -13.17 10.51 -9.35
CA PHE A 78 -12.35 9.31 -9.13
C PHE A 78 -11.41 9.47 -7.93
N LYS A 79 -10.71 10.61 -7.82
CA LYS A 79 -9.82 10.91 -6.69
C LYS A 79 -10.57 10.83 -5.36
N GLU A 80 -11.65 11.59 -5.26
CA GLU A 80 -12.44 11.79 -4.04
C GLU A 80 -13.21 10.55 -3.57
N LYS A 81 -13.73 9.75 -4.51
CA LYS A 81 -14.65 8.64 -4.20
C LYS A 81 -14.00 7.27 -4.25
N VAL A 82 -12.86 7.12 -4.92
CA VAL A 82 -12.23 5.81 -5.13
C VAL A 82 -10.78 5.80 -4.64
N LEU A 83 -9.94 6.68 -5.15
CA LEU A 83 -8.50 6.65 -4.89
C LEU A 83 -8.19 6.98 -3.42
N PHE A 84 -8.55 8.17 -2.96
CA PHE A 84 -8.22 8.63 -1.61
C PHE A 84 -8.87 7.78 -0.52
N PRO A 85 -10.13 7.33 -0.63
CA PRO A 85 -10.67 6.35 0.32
C PRO A 85 -9.85 5.06 0.38
N SER A 86 -9.37 4.54 -0.74
CA SER A 86 -8.55 3.32 -0.76
C SER A 86 -7.18 3.53 -0.13
N TRP A 87 -6.55 4.69 -0.38
CA TRP A 87 -5.30 5.09 0.27
C TRP A 87 -5.48 5.28 1.77
N ALA A 88 -6.63 5.82 2.20
CA ALA A 88 -6.99 6.00 3.60
C ALA A 88 -7.06 4.67 4.34
N VAL A 89 -7.82 3.71 3.82
CA VAL A 89 -7.94 2.38 4.43
C VAL A 89 -6.56 1.71 4.57
N ARG A 90 -5.71 1.78 3.54
CA ARG A 90 -4.35 1.22 3.61
C ARG A 90 -3.47 1.95 4.62
N SER A 91 -3.52 3.29 4.66
CA SER A 91 -2.83 4.07 5.68
C SER A 91 -3.26 3.68 7.08
N ASP A 92 -4.57 3.57 7.33
CA ASP A 92 -5.10 3.25 8.66
C ASP A 92 -4.64 1.87 9.12
N VAL A 93 -4.59 0.89 8.21
CA VAL A 93 -4.01 -0.45 8.47
C VAL A 93 -2.53 -0.37 8.81
N LEU A 94 -1.73 0.37 8.02
CA LEU A 94 -0.28 0.52 8.25
C LEU A 94 0.03 1.29 9.54
N ASP A 95 -0.80 2.27 9.89
CA ASP A 95 -0.67 3.06 11.12
C ASP A 95 -1.05 2.22 12.34
N TYR A 96 -2.16 1.49 12.26
CA TYR A 96 -2.58 0.58 13.33
C TYR A 96 -1.56 -0.53 13.59
N CYS A 97 -1.13 -1.26 12.54
CA CYS A 97 -0.17 -2.34 12.70
C CYS A 97 1.23 -1.86 13.10
N ALA A 98 1.62 -0.63 12.74
CA ALA A 98 2.85 -0.04 13.27
C ALA A 98 2.76 0.24 14.78
N GLY A 99 1.58 0.67 15.28
CA GLY A 99 1.33 0.82 16.71
C GLY A 99 1.35 -0.51 17.47
N VAL A 100 0.79 -1.57 16.87
CA VAL A 100 0.87 -2.94 17.44
C VAL A 100 2.33 -3.41 17.51
N ALA A 101 3.13 -3.13 16.47
CA ALA A 101 4.52 -3.54 16.41
C ALA A 101 5.42 -2.90 17.48
N THR A 102 5.04 -1.74 18.03
CA THR A 102 5.79 -1.08 19.11
C THR A 102 5.25 -1.39 20.51
N SER A 103 4.10 -2.08 20.60
CA SER A 103 3.52 -2.51 21.87
C SER A 103 4.10 -3.85 22.34
N PRO A 104 4.24 -4.09 23.66
CA PRO A 104 4.63 -5.40 24.18
C PRO A 104 3.59 -6.47 23.79
N ASP A 105 4.04 -7.61 23.29
CA ASP A 105 3.19 -8.78 22.97
C ASP A 105 3.27 -9.81 24.11
N PRO A 106 2.33 -9.83 25.07
CA PRO A 106 2.31 -10.81 26.15
C PRO A 106 1.97 -12.22 25.68
N ASP A 107 1.37 -12.36 24.48
CA ASP A 107 0.87 -13.62 23.93
C ASP A 107 1.86 -14.23 22.90
N ASP A 108 3.12 -13.79 22.90
CA ASP A 108 4.16 -14.36 22.05
C ASP A 108 4.54 -15.79 22.53
N PRO A 109 4.17 -16.85 21.79
CA PRO A 109 4.44 -18.23 22.17
C PRO A 109 5.93 -18.56 22.17
N ASP A 110 6.73 -17.84 21.38
CA ASP A 110 8.16 -18.11 21.22
C ASP A 110 9.00 -17.30 22.23
N SER A 111 8.36 -16.48 23.07
CA SER A 111 9.04 -15.65 24.07
C SER A 111 9.87 -16.47 25.06
N LEU A 112 9.32 -17.56 25.58
CA LEU A 112 10.01 -18.45 26.52
C LEU A 112 11.13 -19.24 25.85
N LEU A 113 10.88 -19.77 24.65
CA LEU A 113 11.88 -20.52 23.89
C LEU A 113 13.09 -19.65 23.57
N ARG A 114 12.85 -18.42 23.11
CA ARG A 114 13.88 -17.45 22.82
C ARG A 114 14.70 -17.08 24.06
N GLN A 115 14.07 -16.88 25.21
CA GLN A 115 14.79 -16.61 26.47
C GLN A 115 15.71 -17.78 26.87
N ILE A 116 15.26 -19.02 26.69
CA ILE A 116 16.07 -20.21 26.96
C ILE A 116 17.25 -20.31 25.98
N GLU A 117 17.01 -20.08 24.70
CA GLU A 117 18.06 -20.08 23.68
C GLU A 117 19.10 -18.98 23.90
N ASP A 118 18.65 -17.76 24.24
CA ASP A 118 19.51 -16.63 24.57
C ASP A 118 20.37 -16.93 25.80
N ALA A 119 19.79 -17.54 26.85
CA ALA A 119 20.52 -17.93 28.04
C ALA A 119 21.59 -18.98 27.72
N LYS A 120 21.22 -20.03 26.96
CA LYS A 120 22.15 -21.08 26.53
C LYS A 120 23.27 -20.55 25.63
N ALA A 121 22.96 -19.59 24.76
CA ALA A 121 23.95 -18.93 23.92
C ALA A 121 24.94 -18.10 24.74
N ARG A 122 24.48 -17.42 25.79
CA ARG A 122 25.35 -16.67 26.72
C ARG A 122 26.28 -17.57 27.54
N GLU A 123 25.83 -18.77 27.89
CA GLU A 123 26.63 -19.75 28.63
C GLU A 123 27.63 -20.51 27.74
N ARG A 124 27.52 -20.41 26.41
CA ARG A 124 28.38 -21.13 25.47
C ARG A 124 29.78 -20.52 25.42
N THR A 125 30.79 -21.30 25.83
CA THR A 125 32.20 -20.98 25.60
C THR A 125 32.66 -21.51 24.25
N VAL A 126 33.24 -20.65 23.41
CA VAL A 126 33.69 -20.99 22.05
C VAL A 126 35.21 -20.89 21.95
N ASP A 127 35.86 -21.96 21.49
CA ASP A 127 37.29 -21.93 21.13
C ASP A 127 37.45 -21.55 19.65
N GLU A 128 37.70 -20.26 19.41
CA GLU A 128 37.86 -19.67 18.07
C GLU A 128 39.02 -20.29 17.27
N ARG A 129 39.97 -20.97 17.94
CA ARG A 129 41.11 -21.63 17.29
C ARG A 129 40.71 -22.96 16.64
N LEU A 130 39.67 -23.62 17.15
CA LEU A 130 39.17 -24.89 16.59
C LEU A 130 38.13 -24.64 15.49
N ASP A 131 37.27 -23.63 15.67
CA ASP A 131 36.28 -23.21 14.66
C ASP A 131 35.97 -21.70 14.75
N PRO A 132 36.51 -20.87 13.84
CA PRO A 132 36.26 -19.43 13.79
C PRO A 132 34.81 -19.01 13.55
N TYR A 133 33.93 -19.91 13.10
CA TYR A 133 32.51 -19.61 12.80
C TYR A 133 31.56 -20.05 13.91
N SER A 134 32.03 -20.87 14.84
CA SER A 134 31.21 -21.42 15.92
C SER A 134 30.67 -20.37 16.89
N GLY A 135 31.26 -19.16 16.93
CA GLY A 135 30.80 -18.04 17.76
C GLY A 135 29.57 -17.30 17.26
N ARG A 136 29.08 -17.59 16.05
CA ARG A 136 27.91 -16.90 15.50
C ARG A 136 26.63 -17.40 16.16
N TYR A 137 25.97 -16.52 16.91
CA TYR A 137 24.61 -16.71 17.41
C TYR A 137 23.71 -15.64 16.80
N PHE A 138 22.59 -16.07 16.22
CA PHE A 138 21.56 -15.18 15.71
C PHE A 138 20.32 -15.37 16.58
N PRO A 139 20.00 -14.42 17.47
CA PRO A 139 18.78 -14.49 18.25
C PRO A 139 17.56 -14.60 17.32
N ALA A 140 16.58 -15.43 17.70
CA ALA A 140 15.31 -15.45 17.00
C ALA A 140 14.63 -14.08 17.14
N GLU A 141 14.17 -13.49 16.05
CA GLU A 141 13.50 -12.19 16.10
C GLU A 141 12.17 -12.27 16.87
N ALA A 142 11.82 -11.22 17.61
CA ALA A 142 10.50 -11.11 18.21
C ALA A 142 9.43 -10.97 17.13
N ARG A 143 8.22 -11.49 17.38
CA ARG A 143 7.11 -11.33 16.43
C ARG A 143 6.82 -9.86 16.16
N THR A 144 6.89 -9.01 17.19
CA THR A 144 6.75 -7.56 17.10
C THR A 144 7.86 -6.91 16.29
N GLU A 145 9.10 -7.39 16.41
CA GLU A 145 10.25 -6.91 15.63
C GLU A 145 10.11 -7.25 14.14
N SER A 146 9.75 -8.49 13.83
CA SER A 146 9.49 -8.91 12.45
C SER A 146 8.33 -8.11 11.84
N LEU A 147 7.27 -7.84 12.61
CA LEU A 147 6.16 -6.96 12.21
C LEU A 147 6.62 -5.52 12.01
N ALA A 148 7.48 -4.97 12.87
CA ALA A 148 8.00 -3.60 12.72
C ALA A 148 8.82 -3.45 11.44
N THR A 149 9.65 -4.45 11.12
CA THR A 149 10.38 -4.52 9.84
C THR A 149 9.44 -4.59 8.65
N LEU A 150 8.39 -5.42 8.74
CA LEU A 150 7.35 -5.49 7.72
C LEU A 150 6.66 -4.13 7.51
N MET A 151 6.25 -3.45 8.57
CA MET A 151 5.59 -2.14 8.48
C MET A 151 6.48 -1.06 7.87
N ARG A 152 7.78 -1.05 8.17
CA ARG A 152 8.74 -0.14 7.52
C ARG A 152 8.81 -0.37 6.00
N ASN A 153 8.89 -1.64 5.60
CA ASN A 153 8.93 -2.01 4.18
C ASN A 153 7.62 -1.65 3.47
N GLU A 154 6.48 -1.98 4.05
CA GLU A 154 5.18 -1.70 3.43
C GLU A 154 4.87 -0.21 3.34
N ARG A 155 5.35 0.62 4.29
CA ARG A 155 5.29 2.08 4.17
C ARG A 155 6.14 2.61 3.02
N ALA A 156 7.34 2.07 2.82
CA ALA A 156 8.19 2.46 1.70
C ALA A 156 7.55 2.08 0.35
N VAL A 157 7.00 0.85 0.26
CA VAL A 157 6.25 0.41 -0.92
C VAL A 157 5.04 1.31 -1.15
N GLU A 158 4.29 1.64 -0.10
CA GLU A 158 3.11 2.50 -0.21
C GLU A 158 3.45 3.87 -0.79
N LYS A 159 4.55 4.48 -0.36
CA LYS A 159 5.03 5.75 -0.91
C LYS A 159 5.34 5.65 -2.41
N ILE A 160 6.01 4.58 -2.83
CA ILE A 160 6.33 4.34 -4.25
C ILE A 160 5.03 4.16 -5.07
N VAL A 161 4.09 3.38 -4.55
CA VAL A 161 2.80 3.13 -5.20
C VAL A 161 2.04 4.44 -5.40
N ARG A 162 1.90 5.26 -4.35
CA ARG A 162 1.20 6.55 -4.44
C ARG A 162 1.84 7.49 -5.44
N MET A 163 3.18 7.61 -5.41
CA MET A 163 3.92 8.43 -6.37
C MET A 163 3.66 7.99 -7.81
N ARG A 164 3.72 6.69 -8.08
CA ARG A 164 3.50 6.14 -9.42
C ARG A 164 2.06 6.35 -9.89
N THR A 165 1.08 6.03 -9.04
CA THR A 165 -0.35 6.23 -9.36
C THR A 165 -0.64 7.70 -9.64
N TRP A 166 -0.06 8.60 -8.83
CA TRP A 166 -0.22 10.04 -9.00
C TRP A 166 0.42 10.56 -10.28
N SER A 167 1.58 10.04 -10.68
CA SER A 167 2.22 10.36 -11.96
C SER A 167 1.30 10.04 -13.14
N VAL A 168 0.69 8.85 -13.16
CA VAL A 168 -0.23 8.44 -14.23
C VAL A 168 -1.51 9.29 -14.22
N LEU A 169 -2.03 9.63 -13.03
CA LEU A 169 -3.15 10.56 -12.89
C LEU A 169 -2.80 11.94 -13.42
N GLY A 170 -1.59 12.45 -13.16
CA GLY A 170 -1.12 13.73 -13.66
C GLY A 170 -1.11 13.80 -15.18
N GLU A 171 -0.61 12.75 -15.84
CA GLU A 171 -0.61 12.64 -17.31
C GLU A 171 -2.03 12.65 -17.92
N ARG A 172 -3.02 12.11 -17.21
CA ARG A 172 -4.39 11.91 -17.73
C ARG A 172 -5.37 13.02 -17.34
N CYS A 173 -5.19 13.57 -16.16
CA CYS A 173 -6.08 14.56 -15.53
C CYS A 173 -5.50 15.98 -15.55
N GLY A 174 -4.27 16.17 -16.01
CA GLY A 174 -3.62 17.49 -16.04
C GLY A 174 -3.30 18.04 -14.65
N ILE A 175 -2.97 17.17 -13.69
CA ILE A 175 -2.68 17.58 -12.31
C ILE A 175 -1.40 18.41 -12.28
N SER A 176 -1.49 19.61 -11.71
CA SER A 176 -0.37 20.55 -11.61
C SER A 176 0.32 20.45 -10.25
N SER A 177 1.64 20.21 -10.28
CA SER A 177 2.70 20.41 -9.27
C SER A 177 2.53 19.90 -7.83
N GLU A 178 1.33 19.53 -7.40
CA GLU A 178 1.06 18.99 -6.08
C GLU A 178 1.56 17.54 -5.96
N SER A 179 2.13 17.18 -4.81
CA SER A 179 2.55 15.81 -4.55
C SER A 179 1.36 14.92 -4.17
N ALA A 180 1.51 13.61 -4.38
CA ALA A 180 0.49 12.62 -4.02
C ALA A 180 0.10 12.70 -2.53
N ASP A 181 1.11 12.89 -1.68
CA ASP A 181 0.93 12.94 -0.23
C ASP A 181 0.23 14.25 0.19
N ASP A 182 0.60 15.40 -0.39
CA ASP A 182 -0.04 16.68 -0.08
C ASP A 182 -1.53 16.69 -0.46
N ALA A 183 -1.86 16.18 -1.66
CA ALA A 183 -3.24 16.10 -2.13
C ALA A 183 -4.08 15.20 -1.22
N PHE A 184 -3.50 14.06 -0.83
CA PHE A 184 -4.15 13.11 0.06
C PHE A 184 -4.33 13.64 1.48
N ASP A 185 -3.34 14.37 2.01
CA ASP A 185 -3.42 14.97 3.34
C ASP A 185 -4.45 16.10 3.39
N LYS A 186 -4.54 16.93 2.35
CA LYS A 186 -5.62 17.93 2.21
C LYS A 186 -6.99 17.28 2.21
N TRP A 187 -7.16 16.21 1.43
CA TRP A 187 -8.39 15.44 1.38
C TRP A 187 -8.76 14.88 2.76
N ARG A 188 -7.79 14.28 3.46
CA ARG A 188 -8.00 13.70 4.79
C ARG A 188 -8.34 14.77 5.83
N ALA A 189 -7.72 15.95 5.75
CA ALA A 189 -8.00 17.07 6.62
C ALA A 189 -9.41 17.65 6.41
N ALA A 190 -9.86 17.75 5.15
CA ALA A 190 -11.20 18.22 4.82
C ALA A 190 -12.31 17.31 5.38
N ARG A 191 -12.05 16.01 5.49
CA ARG A 191 -13.01 14.99 5.95
C ARG A 191 -13.07 14.81 7.47
N ARG A 192 -12.11 15.40 8.19
CA ARG A 192 -12.06 15.40 9.67
C ARG A 192 -12.70 16.64 10.29
N ARG A 193 -13.10 17.62 9.47
CA ARG A 193 -13.88 18.80 9.88
C ARG A 193 -15.36 18.50 9.72
#